data_AF-A0A519UR98-F1
#
_entry.id   AF-A0A519UR98-F1
#
_cell.length_a   1.000
_cell.length_b   1.000
_cell.length_c   1.000
_cell.angle_alpha   90.00
_cell.angle_beta   90.00
_cell.angle_gamma   90.00
#
_symmetry.space_group_name_H-M   'P 1'
#
loop_
_entity.id
_entity.type
_entity.pdbx_description
1 polymer ?
#
loop_
_entity_poly.entity_id
_entity_poly.type
_entity_poly.pdbx_seq_one_letter_code
_entity_poly.pdbx_strand_id
1 'polypeptide(L)'
;MIFKKLAIAIFAIAIGFTPVFAQKKKATKKQETLTDRQIWLNEMDKMVRPILYSLAKDSLRINMPQTTSIHVDNKEHRIKVQYVEVLGRVLSGIAPWLQLEGGSDKEVALRKQYREWAIQGLKNSLDSNAKDFMRYDIGGQQLVDASFVAIAFIRAPWLWENLDKKNQELMMKSIVTTKRFKPVFSNWLLFSAMNEAFLAKFGYEWDVMRVDYALQQMEQWYVGDSMYKDGTSFAFDYYNSFVIHPYLAGIADVIKKKTGSYNGMFDKIKKRNERFAVIQERLINTDGTFPATGRSLIYRGAAFHHLADMAWRKALPKQLSPEQVRGALTAVIKK
;
A
#
# COMPACT_ATOMS: atom_id res chain seq x y z
N MET A 1 94.63 -55.35 -9.74
CA MET A 1 94.61 -55.74 -8.32
C MET A 1 93.23 -55.41 -7.77
N ILE A 2 92.51 -56.44 -7.30
CA ILE A 2 91.32 -56.42 -6.42
C ILE A 2 89.94 -56.15 -7.07
N PHE A 3 89.21 -57.27 -7.22
CA PHE A 3 87.75 -57.42 -7.29
C PHE A 3 87.04 -56.80 -6.07
N LYS A 4 85.79 -56.32 -6.25
CA LYS A 4 84.66 -56.48 -5.30
C LYS A 4 83.36 -55.93 -5.94
N LYS A 5 82.43 -56.82 -6.30
CA LYS A 5 81.23 -57.28 -5.55
C LYS A 5 79.98 -56.42 -5.84
N LEU A 6 79.11 -57.01 -6.65
CA LEU A 6 77.72 -56.65 -6.91
C LEU A 6 76.89 -56.89 -5.64
N ALA A 7 76.12 -55.90 -5.19
CA ALA A 7 75.13 -56.05 -4.13
C ALA A 7 73.77 -55.55 -4.66
N ILE A 8 72.82 -56.48 -4.75
CA ILE A 8 71.43 -56.25 -5.15
C ILE A 8 70.67 -55.78 -3.90
N ALA A 9 70.06 -54.60 -3.97
CA ALA A 9 69.15 -54.10 -2.94
C ALA A 9 67.70 -54.25 -3.41
N ILE A 10 66.94 -55.10 -2.72
CA ILE A 10 65.50 -55.31 -2.91
C ILE A 10 64.76 -54.22 -2.11
N PHE A 11 64.02 -53.35 -2.80
CA PHE A 11 63.15 -52.36 -2.15
C PHE A 11 61.74 -52.97 -1.99
N ALA A 12 61.33 -53.23 -0.75
CA ALA A 12 59.97 -53.64 -0.42
C ALA A 12 59.02 -52.43 -0.46
N ILE A 13 58.00 -52.49 -1.33
CA ILE A 13 56.94 -51.48 -1.41
C ILE A 13 55.89 -51.81 -0.34
N ALA A 14 55.80 -51.00 0.72
CA ALA A 14 54.72 -51.06 1.68
C ALA A 14 53.48 -50.34 1.10
N ILE A 15 52.43 -51.11 0.77
CA ILE A 15 51.13 -50.57 0.35
C ILE A 15 50.35 -50.23 1.62
N GLY A 16 50.28 -48.95 1.98
CA GLY A 16 49.41 -48.45 3.03
C GLY A 16 47.96 -48.37 2.56
N PHE A 17 47.08 -49.25 3.06
CA PHE A 17 45.64 -49.11 2.93
C PHE A 17 45.15 -47.98 3.84
N THR A 18 44.71 -46.86 3.27
CA THR A 18 43.94 -45.84 4.00
C THR A 18 42.45 -46.08 3.73
N PRO A 19 41.59 -46.19 4.75
CA PRO A 19 40.16 -46.33 4.53
C PRO A 19 39.59 -44.97 4.13
N VAL A 20 39.05 -44.88 2.92
CA VAL A 20 38.30 -43.71 2.46
C VAL A 20 36.95 -43.70 3.16
N PHE A 21 36.80 -42.84 4.18
CA PHE A 21 35.50 -42.52 4.74
C PHE A 21 34.72 -41.64 3.74
N ALA A 22 33.71 -42.22 3.09
CA ALA A 22 32.78 -41.48 2.26
C ALA A 22 31.98 -40.49 3.12
N GLN A 23 32.19 -39.18 2.92
CA GLN A 23 31.34 -38.14 3.50
C GLN A 23 29.91 -38.30 2.98
N LYS A 24 28.94 -38.44 3.91
CA LYS A 24 27.51 -38.33 3.58
C LYS A 24 27.26 -37.00 2.86
N LYS A 25 26.73 -37.05 1.63
CA LYS A 25 26.23 -35.87 0.90
C LYS A 25 25.28 -35.10 1.81
N LYS A 26 25.67 -33.88 2.18
CA LYS A 26 24.81 -32.93 2.89
C LYS A 26 23.57 -32.71 2.00
N ALA A 27 22.39 -33.05 2.50
CA ALA A 27 21.14 -32.83 1.77
C ALA A 27 21.05 -31.34 1.43
N THR A 28 21.17 -30.99 0.16
CA THR A 28 20.88 -29.66 -0.34
C THR A 28 19.40 -29.41 -0.07
N LYS A 29 19.09 -28.60 0.94
CA LYS A 29 17.72 -28.10 1.15
C LYS A 29 17.30 -27.45 -0.17
N LYS A 30 16.38 -28.09 -0.90
CA LYS A 30 15.74 -27.51 -2.07
C LYS A 30 15.08 -26.22 -1.56
N GLN A 31 15.63 -25.08 -1.96
CA GLN A 31 15.09 -23.79 -1.57
C GLN A 31 13.69 -23.72 -2.18
N GLU A 32 12.67 -23.68 -1.33
CA GLU A 32 11.28 -23.72 -1.78
C GLU A 32 11.01 -22.43 -2.55
N THR A 33 10.76 -22.54 -3.86
CA THR A 33 10.43 -21.38 -4.69
C THR A 33 9.04 -20.88 -4.30
N LEU A 34 8.98 -19.72 -3.64
CA LEU A 34 7.72 -19.10 -3.26
C LEU A 34 6.91 -18.70 -4.50
N THR A 35 5.62 -18.93 -4.45
CA THR A 35 4.67 -18.38 -5.42
C THR A 35 4.59 -16.86 -5.30
N ASP A 36 4.20 -16.16 -6.38
CA ASP A 36 3.98 -14.71 -6.33
C ASP A 36 3.02 -14.31 -5.19
N ARG A 37 1.96 -15.09 -4.96
CA ARG A 37 1.01 -14.83 -3.87
C ARG A 37 1.69 -14.87 -2.50
N GLN A 38 2.55 -15.86 -2.25
CA GLN A 38 3.30 -15.95 -1.00
C GLN A 38 4.31 -14.81 -0.86
N ILE A 39 4.95 -14.38 -1.94
CA ILE A 39 5.87 -13.23 -1.92
C ILE A 39 5.13 -11.95 -1.51
N TRP A 40 4.00 -11.65 -2.15
CA TRP A 40 3.19 -10.49 -1.81
C TRP A 40 2.65 -10.54 -0.38
N LEU A 41 2.20 -11.70 0.09
CA LEU A 41 1.75 -11.86 1.48
C LEU A 41 2.88 -11.66 2.47
N ASN A 42 4.09 -12.15 2.18
CA ASN A 42 5.25 -11.98 3.05
C ASN A 42 5.68 -10.51 3.13
N GLU A 43 5.72 -9.79 2.01
CA GLU A 43 6.06 -8.36 1.99
C GLU A 43 4.99 -7.52 2.71
N MET A 44 3.70 -7.80 2.45
CA MET A 44 2.60 -7.19 3.21
C MET A 44 2.77 -7.46 4.70
N ASP A 45 2.99 -8.72 5.10
CA ASP A 45 3.10 -9.09 6.51
C ASP A 45 4.25 -8.37 7.21
N LYS A 46 5.41 -8.31 6.57
CA LYS A 46 6.60 -7.61 7.06
C LYS A 46 6.33 -6.13 7.32
N MET A 47 5.61 -5.44 6.43
CA MET A 47 5.34 -4.01 6.55
C MET A 47 4.19 -3.69 7.52
N VAL A 48 3.16 -4.53 7.55
CA VAL A 48 1.86 -4.21 8.15
C VAL A 48 1.73 -4.80 9.55
N ARG A 49 2.29 -6.00 9.80
CA ARG A 49 2.21 -6.68 11.11
C ARG A 49 2.62 -5.79 12.27
N PRO A 50 3.78 -5.09 12.25
CA PRO A 50 4.23 -4.35 13.44
C PRO A 50 3.25 -3.25 13.84
N ILE A 51 2.58 -2.64 12.86
CA ILE A 51 1.63 -1.56 13.07
C ILE A 51 0.31 -2.10 13.62
N LEU A 52 -0.35 -3.01 12.91
CA LEU A 52 -1.68 -3.49 13.31
C LEU A 52 -1.63 -4.33 14.59
N TYR A 53 -0.58 -5.14 14.77
CA TYR A 53 -0.37 -5.84 16.04
C TYR A 53 -0.22 -4.86 17.20
N SER A 54 0.67 -3.87 17.08
CA SER A 54 0.93 -2.93 18.19
C SER A 54 -0.30 -2.09 18.49
N LEU A 55 -1.01 -1.63 17.46
CA LEU A 55 -2.23 -0.84 17.61
C LEU A 55 -3.34 -1.66 18.27
N ALA A 56 -3.53 -2.92 17.89
CA ALA A 56 -4.49 -3.81 18.55
C ALA A 56 -4.13 -4.10 20.01
N LYS A 57 -2.85 -4.00 20.37
CA LYS A 57 -2.33 -4.15 21.74
C LYS A 57 -2.21 -2.84 22.52
N ASP A 58 -2.71 -1.72 21.97
CA ASP A 58 -2.65 -0.40 22.59
C ASP A 58 -1.21 0.00 22.97
N SER A 59 -0.28 -0.25 22.05
CA SER A 59 1.17 -0.12 22.25
C SER A 59 1.91 0.48 21.04
N LEU A 60 1.21 0.96 20.01
CA LEU A 60 1.81 1.53 18.81
C LEU A 60 2.69 2.75 19.15
N ARG A 61 2.22 3.64 20.03
CA ARG A 61 3.01 4.81 20.47
C ARG A 61 4.29 4.44 21.22
N ILE A 62 4.33 3.25 21.82
CA ILE A 62 5.50 2.73 22.53
C ILE A 62 6.48 2.11 21.52
N ASN A 63 5.97 1.30 20.58
CA ASN A 63 6.80 0.46 19.72
C ASN A 63 7.24 1.17 18.44
N MET A 64 6.50 2.17 17.96
CA MET A 64 6.78 2.84 16.69
C MET A 64 7.87 3.91 16.88
N PRO A 65 9.02 3.79 16.19
CA PRO A 65 10.07 4.80 16.26
C PRO A 65 9.58 6.15 15.73
N GLN A 66 9.93 7.23 16.43
CA GLN A 66 9.62 8.60 16.01
C GLN A 66 10.78 9.18 15.17
N THR A 67 10.97 8.63 13.97
CA THR A 67 12.04 9.05 13.06
C THR A 67 11.54 10.08 12.06
N THR A 68 12.26 11.20 11.93
CA THR A 68 11.99 12.24 10.93
C THR A 68 13.21 12.48 10.06
N SER A 69 12.99 13.01 8.84
CA SER A 69 14.08 13.51 7.99
C SER A 69 14.90 14.58 8.72
N ILE A 70 16.20 14.67 8.42
CA ILE A 70 17.07 15.75 8.90
C ILE A 70 16.63 17.12 8.36
N HIS A 71 15.90 17.15 7.24
CA HIS A 71 15.36 18.35 6.60
C HIS A 71 13.86 18.54 6.88
N VAL A 72 13.35 17.96 7.97
CA VAL A 72 11.95 18.12 8.34
C VAL A 72 11.64 19.58 8.68
N ASP A 73 10.53 20.08 8.15
CA ASP A 73 10.02 21.43 8.37
C ASP A 73 9.71 21.70 9.85
N ASN A 74 8.89 20.84 10.45
CA ASN A 74 8.49 20.93 11.85
C ASN A 74 8.42 19.54 12.47
N LYS A 75 9.54 19.12 13.08
CA LYS A 75 9.70 17.81 13.70
C LYS A 75 8.59 17.50 14.71
N GLU A 76 8.32 18.42 15.63
CA GLU A 76 7.32 18.21 16.68
C GLU A 76 5.92 18.02 16.10
N HIS A 77 5.55 18.85 15.12
CA HIS A 77 4.26 18.73 14.46
C HIS A 77 4.11 17.40 13.72
N ARG A 78 5.13 16.99 12.96
CA ARG A 78 5.13 15.69 12.24
C ARG A 78 4.96 14.51 13.19
N ILE A 79 5.68 14.52 14.32
CA ILE A 79 5.57 13.49 15.35
C ILE A 79 4.16 13.45 15.98
N LYS A 80 3.48 14.60 16.12
CA LYS A 80 2.12 14.66 16.67
C LYS A 80 1.07 14.07 15.73
N VAL A 81 1.22 14.21 14.41
CA VAL A 81 0.20 13.80 13.42
C VAL A 81 0.44 12.42 12.79
N GLN A 82 1.65 11.86 12.89
CA GLN A 82 2.06 10.61 12.21
C GLN A 82 1.18 9.38 12.43
N TYR A 83 0.42 9.30 13.53
CA TYR A 83 -0.30 8.07 13.89
C TYR A 83 -1.54 7.85 13.02
N VAL A 84 -2.28 8.92 12.68
CA VAL A 84 -3.38 8.82 11.72
C VAL A 84 -2.83 8.54 10.33
N GLU A 85 -1.69 9.15 9.98
CA GLU A 85 -1.00 8.87 8.72
C GLU A 85 -0.69 7.38 8.60
N VAL A 86 0.01 6.81 9.57
CA VAL A 86 0.38 5.37 9.57
C VAL A 86 -0.87 4.47 9.54
N LEU A 87 -1.90 4.77 10.34
CA LEU A 87 -3.17 4.05 10.32
C LEU A 87 -3.79 4.06 8.92
N GLY A 88 -3.93 5.24 8.31
CA GLY A 88 -4.51 5.41 6.99
C GLY A 88 -3.72 4.70 5.90
N ARG A 89 -2.39 4.84 5.88
CA ARG A 89 -1.52 4.20 4.88
C ARG A 89 -1.59 2.67 4.96
N VAL A 90 -1.54 2.12 6.17
CA VAL A 90 -1.60 0.67 6.37
C VAL A 90 -2.98 0.12 6.02
N LEU A 91 -4.05 0.72 6.54
CA LEU A 91 -5.40 0.23 6.27
C LEU A 91 -5.79 0.36 4.80
N SER A 92 -5.49 1.49 4.15
CA SER A 92 -5.83 1.67 2.73
C SER A 92 -5.08 0.72 1.81
N GLY A 93 -3.86 0.33 2.16
CA GLY A 93 -3.05 -0.64 1.43
C GLY A 93 -3.60 -2.06 1.52
N ILE A 94 -4.04 -2.50 2.70
CA ILE A 94 -4.51 -3.88 2.89
C ILE A 94 -6.03 -4.05 2.79
N ALA A 95 -6.81 -2.97 2.79
CA ALA A 95 -8.27 -3.02 2.78
C ALA A 95 -8.83 -3.97 1.70
N PRO A 96 -8.40 -3.87 0.42
CA PRO A 96 -8.81 -4.85 -0.60
C PRO A 96 -8.62 -6.30 -0.18
N TRP A 97 -7.47 -6.63 0.45
CA TRP A 97 -7.17 -7.98 0.92
C TRP A 97 -8.01 -8.40 2.13
N LEU A 98 -8.27 -7.48 3.07
CA LEU A 98 -9.17 -7.72 4.20
C LEU A 98 -10.60 -8.03 3.76
N GLN A 99 -11.05 -7.48 2.63
CA GLN A 99 -12.38 -7.73 2.06
C GLN A 99 -12.50 -9.08 1.36
N LEU A 100 -11.39 -9.70 0.93
CA LEU A 100 -11.41 -10.95 0.17
C LEU A 100 -11.85 -12.15 1.02
N GLU A 101 -12.41 -13.13 0.35
CA GLU A 101 -12.66 -14.48 0.87
C GLU A 101 -11.85 -15.52 0.07
N GLY A 102 -11.68 -16.72 0.64
CA GLY A 102 -10.90 -17.80 0.02
C GLY A 102 -9.38 -17.63 0.10
N GLY A 103 -8.62 -18.41 -0.67
CA GLY A 103 -7.16 -18.53 -0.58
C GLY A 103 -6.75 -19.86 0.07
N SER A 104 -5.44 -20.04 0.29
CA SER A 104 -4.95 -21.20 1.05
C SER A 104 -5.33 -21.09 2.54
N ASP A 105 -5.42 -22.21 3.26
CA ASP A 105 -5.74 -22.21 4.69
C ASP A 105 -4.82 -21.29 5.51
N LYS A 106 -3.53 -21.24 5.14
CA LYS A 106 -2.55 -20.33 5.76
C LYS A 106 -2.91 -18.86 5.53
N GLU A 107 -3.33 -18.50 4.31
CA GLU A 107 -3.74 -17.13 3.99
C GLU A 107 -5.04 -16.76 4.69
N VAL A 108 -6.01 -17.68 4.74
CA VAL A 108 -7.29 -17.47 5.43
C VAL A 108 -7.05 -17.22 6.92
N ALA A 109 -6.22 -18.06 7.56
CA ALA A 109 -5.84 -17.88 8.96
C ALA A 109 -5.12 -16.54 9.21
N LEU A 110 -4.20 -16.16 8.31
CA LEU A 110 -3.52 -14.87 8.38
C LEU A 110 -4.51 -13.71 8.27
N ARG A 111 -5.43 -13.75 7.29
CA ARG A 111 -6.45 -12.71 7.09
C ARG A 111 -7.38 -12.59 8.28
N LYS A 112 -7.79 -13.70 8.88
CA LYS A 112 -8.58 -13.69 10.12
C LYS A 112 -7.85 -12.95 11.23
N GLN A 113 -6.57 -13.23 11.45
CA GLN A 113 -5.77 -12.54 12.46
C GLN A 113 -5.68 -11.03 12.19
N TYR A 114 -5.47 -10.63 10.94
CA TYR A 114 -5.41 -9.21 10.55
C TYR A 114 -6.75 -8.50 10.67
N ARG A 115 -7.86 -9.19 10.39
CA ARG A 115 -9.21 -8.69 10.61
C ARG A 115 -9.44 -8.37 12.10
N GLU A 116 -9.04 -9.28 12.99
CA GLU A 116 -9.11 -9.07 14.44
C GLU A 116 -8.27 -7.86 14.88
N TRP A 117 -7.02 -7.77 14.42
CA TRP A 117 -6.16 -6.63 14.73
C TRP A 117 -6.66 -5.30 14.16
N ALA A 118 -7.20 -5.30 12.94
CA ALA A 118 -7.73 -4.09 12.33
C ALA A 118 -8.93 -3.55 13.13
N ILE A 119 -9.87 -4.41 13.51
CA ILE A 119 -11.03 -3.99 14.30
C ILE A 119 -10.61 -3.54 15.69
N GLN A 120 -9.79 -4.31 16.41
CA GLN A 120 -9.34 -3.90 17.75
C GLN A 120 -8.48 -2.63 17.70
N GLY A 121 -7.59 -2.51 16.72
CA GLY A 121 -6.74 -1.35 16.54
C GLY A 121 -7.54 -0.08 16.21
N LEU A 122 -8.58 -0.20 15.39
CA LEU A 122 -9.52 0.91 15.13
C LEU A 122 -10.21 1.37 16.42
N LYS A 123 -10.68 0.43 17.27
CA LYS A 123 -11.28 0.76 18.57
C LYS A 123 -10.31 1.53 19.46
N ASN A 124 -9.08 1.05 19.60
CA ASN A 124 -8.05 1.72 20.41
C ASN A 124 -7.72 3.11 19.82
N SER A 125 -7.68 3.26 18.50
CA SER A 125 -7.42 4.55 17.86
C SER A 125 -8.52 5.60 18.08
N LEU A 126 -9.74 5.17 18.41
CA LEU A 126 -10.92 6.03 18.57
C LEU A 126 -11.31 6.25 20.04
N ASP A 127 -10.81 5.45 20.97
CA ASP A 127 -11.13 5.56 22.40
C ASP A 127 -10.21 6.57 23.08
N SER A 128 -10.77 7.65 23.62
CA SER A 128 -10.01 8.70 24.31
C SER A 128 -9.30 8.23 25.59
N ASN A 129 -9.64 7.05 26.11
CA ASN A 129 -8.98 6.45 27.27
C ASN A 129 -7.84 5.49 26.89
N ALA A 130 -7.71 5.12 25.61
CA ALA A 130 -6.67 4.23 25.13
C ALA A 130 -5.34 4.98 24.94
N LYS A 131 -4.22 4.27 25.09
CA LYS A 131 -2.88 4.85 24.90
C LYS A 131 -2.67 5.27 23.45
N ASP A 132 -3.18 4.50 22.50
CA ASP A 132 -3.06 4.75 21.08
C ASP A 132 -4.17 5.64 20.50
N PHE A 133 -4.96 6.33 21.34
CA PHE A 133 -5.98 7.27 20.89
C PHE A 133 -5.42 8.26 19.86
N MET A 134 -6.13 8.45 18.75
CA MET A 134 -5.72 9.31 17.65
C MET A 134 -6.69 10.48 17.48
N ARG A 135 -6.14 11.68 17.55
CA ARG A 135 -6.85 12.92 17.25
C ARG A 135 -6.86 13.18 15.75
N TYR A 136 -7.87 13.91 15.27
CA TYR A 136 -8.08 14.31 13.87
C TYR A 136 -8.15 15.83 13.70
N ASP A 137 -7.71 16.59 14.71
CA ASP A 137 -7.95 18.04 14.86
C ASP A 137 -6.70 18.85 15.27
N ILE A 138 -5.51 18.27 15.14
CA ILE A 138 -4.20 18.86 15.46
C ILE A 138 -3.72 19.79 14.34
N GLY A 139 -3.87 19.41 13.07
CA GLY A 139 -3.37 20.20 11.94
C GLY A 139 -3.84 19.72 10.57
N GLY A 140 -3.59 20.56 9.56
CA GLY A 140 -4.09 20.36 8.19
C GLY A 140 -3.67 19.03 7.54
N GLN A 141 -2.54 18.45 7.94
CA GLN A 141 -2.10 17.12 7.48
C GLN A 141 -3.16 16.04 7.76
N GLN A 142 -3.91 16.14 8.85
CA GLN A 142 -4.92 15.12 9.20
C GLN A 142 -6.13 15.12 8.26
N LEU A 143 -6.34 16.17 7.47
CA LEU A 143 -7.28 16.12 6.35
C LEU A 143 -6.86 15.05 5.32
N VAL A 144 -5.55 14.99 5.03
CA VAL A 144 -4.94 14.01 4.13
C VAL A 144 -4.96 12.62 4.76
N ASP A 145 -4.54 12.52 6.02
CA ASP A 145 -4.40 11.22 6.67
C ASP A 145 -5.78 10.54 6.85
N ALA A 146 -6.80 11.34 7.21
CA ALA A 146 -8.18 10.88 7.29
C ALA A 146 -8.71 10.34 5.96
N SER A 147 -8.28 10.89 4.82
CA SER A 147 -8.76 10.41 3.53
C SER A 147 -8.22 9.04 3.15
N PHE A 148 -7.05 8.66 3.67
CA PHE A 148 -6.55 7.29 3.55
C PHE A 148 -7.31 6.32 4.46
N VAL A 149 -7.77 6.76 5.64
CA VAL A 149 -8.70 5.97 6.44
C VAL A 149 -10.04 5.82 5.69
N ALA A 150 -10.59 6.91 5.17
CA ALA A 150 -11.84 6.94 4.40
C ALA A 150 -11.82 5.98 3.20
N ILE A 151 -10.77 6.03 2.36
CA ILE A 151 -10.66 5.14 1.20
C ILE A 151 -10.50 3.67 1.62
N ALA A 152 -9.89 3.37 2.77
CA ALA A 152 -9.80 2.01 3.30
C ALA A 152 -11.20 1.42 3.55
N PHE A 153 -12.07 2.16 4.24
CA PHE A 153 -13.46 1.73 4.46
C PHE A 153 -14.28 1.66 3.17
N ILE A 154 -14.02 2.56 2.20
CA ILE A 154 -14.69 2.50 0.89
C ILE A 154 -14.31 1.21 0.15
N ARG A 155 -13.04 0.81 0.21
CA ARG A 155 -12.49 -0.39 -0.45
C ARG A 155 -12.81 -1.69 0.29
N ALA A 156 -13.01 -1.63 1.61
CA ALA A 156 -13.39 -2.76 2.45
C ALA A 156 -14.59 -2.42 3.34
N PRO A 157 -15.82 -2.45 2.79
CA PRO A 157 -17.05 -2.29 3.58
C PRO A 157 -17.13 -3.23 4.80
N TRP A 158 -16.48 -4.40 4.74
CA TRP A 158 -16.33 -5.32 5.87
C TRP A 158 -15.81 -4.62 7.14
N LEU A 159 -14.88 -3.66 7.02
CA LEU A 159 -14.39 -2.90 8.17
C LEU A 159 -15.51 -2.11 8.86
N TRP A 160 -16.38 -1.46 8.08
CA TRP A 160 -17.52 -0.72 8.61
C TRP A 160 -18.53 -1.67 9.25
N GLU A 161 -18.88 -2.75 8.54
CA GLU A 161 -19.88 -3.74 8.96
C GLU A 161 -19.49 -4.48 10.25
N ASN A 162 -18.19 -4.61 10.53
CA ASN A 162 -17.67 -5.30 11.72
C ASN A 162 -17.18 -4.34 12.83
N LEU A 163 -17.30 -3.04 12.61
CA LEU A 163 -17.08 -2.03 13.65
C LEU A 163 -18.39 -1.78 14.40
N ASP A 164 -18.37 -1.81 15.73
CA ASP A 164 -19.58 -1.56 16.52
C ASP A 164 -20.08 -0.12 16.36
N LYS A 165 -21.38 0.09 16.60
CA LYS A 165 -22.05 1.39 16.36
C LYS A 165 -21.36 2.57 17.04
N LYS A 166 -20.90 2.40 18.28
CA LYS A 166 -20.15 3.44 19.01
C LYS A 166 -18.92 3.86 18.21
N ASN A 167 -18.13 2.90 17.74
CA ASN A 167 -16.92 3.18 16.99
C ASN A 167 -17.19 3.67 15.56
N GLN A 168 -18.29 3.26 14.92
CA GLN A 168 -18.75 3.85 13.65
C GLN A 168 -19.05 5.35 13.82
N GLU A 169 -19.77 5.73 14.87
CA GLU A 169 -20.07 7.14 15.16
C GLU A 169 -18.81 7.95 15.47
N LEU A 170 -17.87 7.39 16.25
CA LEU A 170 -16.60 8.04 16.55
C LEU A 170 -15.76 8.22 15.28
N MET A 171 -15.68 7.22 14.41
CA MET A 171 -14.99 7.31 13.13
C MET A 171 -15.60 8.41 12.26
N MET A 172 -16.93 8.44 12.13
CA MET A 172 -17.63 9.50 11.39
C MET A 172 -17.30 10.90 11.95
N LYS A 173 -17.40 11.08 13.28
CA LYS A 173 -17.09 12.36 13.94
C LYS A 173 -15.64 12.78 13.71
N SER A 174 -14.70 11.84 13.75
CA SER A 174 -13.28 12.06 13.44
C SER A 174 -13.08 12.58 12.01
N ILE A 175 -13.71 11.94 11.02
CA ILE A 175 -13.66 12.40 9.62
C ILE A 175 -14.29 13.80 9.46
N VAL A 176 -15.47 14.04 10.04
CA VAL A 176 -16.15 15.35 10.00
C VAL A 176 -15.30 16.46 10.62
N THR A 177 -14.54 16.15 11.67
CA THR A 177 -13.68 17.13 12.34
C THR A 177 -12.64 17.73 11.39
N THR A 178 -12.18 16.98 10.40
CA THR A 178 -11.21 17.46 9.41
C THR A 178 -11.73 18.57 8.50
N LYS A 179 -13.06 18.76 8.40
CA LYS A 179 -13.68 19.84 7.60
C LYS A 179 -13.22 21.24 8.02
N ARG A 180 -12.72 21.38 9.26
CA ARG A 180 -12.14 22.63 9.78
C ARG A 180 -10.85 23.05 9.08
N PHE A 181 -10.16 22.13 8.43
CA PHE A 181 -8.91 22.41 7.74
C PHE A 181 -9.17 22.80 6.29
N LYS A 182 -8.62 23.94 5.88
CA LYS A 182 -8.61 24.36 4.49
C LYS A 182 -7.62 23.48 3.72
N PRO A 183 -8.04 22.77 2.65
CA PRO A 183 -7.11 22.04 1.81
C PRO A 183 -6.15 23.02 1.12
N VAL A 184 -4.89 22.59 0.96
CA VAL A 184 -3.96 23.27 0.04
C VAL A 184 -4.55 23.20 -1.38
N PHE A 185 -4.29 24.23 -2.20
CA PHE A 185 -4.78 24.27 -3.58
C PHE A 185 -3.95 23.36 -4.49
N SER A 186 -4.15 22.06 -4.31
CA SER A 186 -3.46 20.97 -4.99
C SER A 186 -4.34 19.72 -4.98
N ASN A 187 -3.77 18.52 -5.15
CA ASN A 187 -4.46 17.25 -4.95
C ASN A 187 -5.14 17.12 -3.57
N TRP A 188 -4.86 18.01 -2.61
CA TRP A 188 -5.54 18.06 -1.32
C TRP A 188 -7.05 18.26 -1.41
N LEU A 189 -7.53 18.82 -2.53
CA LEU A 189 -8.96 18.87 -2.82
C LEU A 189 -9.57 17.45 -2.92
N LEU A 190 -8.83 16.48 -3.48
CA LEU A 190 -9.28 15.09 -3.56
C LEU A 190 -9.33 14.42 -2.19
N PHE A 191 -8.43 14.76 -1.26
CA PHE A 191 -8.50 14.25 0.10
C PHE A 191 -9.78 14.72 0.80
N SER A 192 -10.11 16.01 0.66
CA SER A 192 -11.39 16.54 1.16
C SER A 192 -12.58 15.83 0.51
N ALA A 193 -12.59 15.65 -0.81
CA ALA A 193 -13.69 15.00 -1.51
C ALA A 193 -13.83 13.51 -1.17
N MET A 194 -12.72 12.81 -0.88
CA MET A 194 -12.75 11.41 -0.44
C MET A 194 -13.34 11.25 0.96
N ASN A 195 -13.05 12.19 1.87
CA ASN A 195 -13.69 12.23 3.18
C ASN A 195 -15.21 12.41 3.05
N GLU A 196 -15.67 13.30 2.16
CA GLU A 196 -17.10 13.46 1.88
C GLU A 196 -17.69 12.22 1.19
N ALA A 197 -16.96 11.57 0.28
CA ALA A 197 -17.39 10.31 -0.33
C ALA A 197 -17.56 9.21 0.72
N PHE A 198 -16.72 9.14 1.75
CA PHE A 198 -16.91 8.21 2.86
C PHE A 198 -18.21 8.50 3.60
N LEU A 199 -18.48 9.76 3.95
CA LEU A 199 -19.74 10.16 4.61
C LEU A 199 -20.95 9.78 3.75
N ALA A 200 -20.90 10.10 2.45
CA ALA A 200 -21.94 9.77 1.48
C ALA A 200 -22.19 8.25 1.39
N LYS A 201 -21.11 7.45 1.34
CA LYS A 201 -21.20 5.98 1.23
C LYS A 201 -21.95 5.38 2.41
N PHE A 202 -21.66 5.84 3.63
CA PHE A 202 -22.22 5.28 4.86
C PHE A 202 -23.47 6.01 5.36
N GLY A 203 -24.07 6.87 4.52
CA GLY A 203 -25.39 7.45 4.76
C GLY A 203 -25.41 8.69 5.67
N TYR A 204 -24.25 9.31 5.89
CA TYR A 204 -24.15 10.57 6.62
C TYR A 204 -24.25 11.77 5.69
N GLU A 205 -24.56 12.93 6.27
CA GLU A 205 -24.52 14.20 5.56
C GLU A 205 -23.12 14.48 5.04
N TRP A 206 -23.05 14.85 3.76
CA TRP A 206 -21.82 15.13 3.05
C TRP A 206 -21.96 16.45 2.28
N ASP A 207 -20.85 17.14 2.13
CA ASP A 207 -20.80 18.46 1.51
C ASP A 207 -20.59 18.32 0.00
N VAL A 208 -21.67 18.57 -0.76
CA VAL A 208 -21.66 18.49 -2.22
C VAL A 208 -20.68 19.48 -2.84
N MET A 209 -20.52 20.67 -2.25
CA MET A 209 -19.63 21.71 -2.79
C MET A 209 -18.17 21.29 -2.72
N ARG A 210 -17.75 20.58 -1.66
CA ARG A 210 -16.37 20.06 -1.56
C ARG A 210 -16.05 19.02 -2.62
N VAL A 211 -17.02 18.17 -2.95
CA VAL A 211 -16.88 17.16 -4.01
C VAL A 211 -16.90 17.84 -5.39
N ASP A 212 -17.86 18.72 -5.64
CA ASP A 212 -17.95 19.45 -6.91
C ASP A 212 -16.66 20.22 -7.17
N TYR A 213 -16.22 21.04 -6.21
CA TYR A 213 -15.02 21.85 -6.36
C TYR A 213 -13.77 21.02 -6.67
N ALA A 214 -13.57 19.90 -5.99
CA ALA A 214 -12.46 19.00 -6.28
C ALA A 214 -12.56 18.41 -7.70
N LEU A 215 -13.73 17.94 -8.10
CA LEU A 215 -13.96 17.34 -9.42
C LEU A 215 -13.78 18.35 -10.56
N GLN A 216 -14.36 19.54 -10.45
CA GLN A 216 -14.20 20.62 -11.43
C GLN A 216 -12.75 21.07 -11.51
N GLN A 217 -12.06 21.21 -10.38
CA GLN A 217 -10.67 21.65 -10.37
C GLN A 217 -9.74 20.60 -10.99
N MET A 218 -9.98 19.30 -10.75
CA MET A 218 -9.22 18.25 -11.41
C MET A 218 -9.47 18.22 -12.92
N GLU A 219 -10.67 18.55 -13.39
CA GLU A 219 -10.93 18.69 -14.82
C GLU A 219 -10.12 19.84 -15.43
N GLN A 220 -9.98 20.98 -14.73
CA GLN A 220 -9.14 22.10 -15.17
C GLN A 220 -7.64 21.79 -15.12
N TRP A 221 -7.21 20.93 -14.18
CA TRP A 221 -5.82 20.50 -14.05
C TRP A 221 -5.44 19.33 -14.97
N TYR A 222 -6.37 18.83 -15.78
CA TYR A 222 -6.07 17.83 -16.78
C TYR A 222 -5.15 18.41 -17.87
N VAL A 223 -3.96 17.83 -18.06
CA VAL A 223 -2.97 18.33 -19.05
C VAL A 223 -2.95 17.56 -20.36
N GLY A 224 -3.62 16.40 -20.42
CA GLY A 224 -3.63 15.53 -21.59
C GLY A 224 -2.98 14.18 -21.32
N ASP A 225 -3.27 13.22 -22.21
CA ASP A 225 -2.84 11.81 -22.13
C ASP A 225 -2.94 11.17 -20.72
N SER A 226 -4.10 11.37 -20.08
CA SER A 226 -4.37 10.90 -18.72
C SER A 226 -3.54 11.52 -17.59
N MET A 227 -2.76 12.56 -17.84
CA MET A 227 -1.99 13.23 -16.79
C MET A 227 -2.76 14.42 -16.20
N TYR A 228 -2.60 14.63 -14.90
CA TYR A 228 -3.10 15.78 -14.17
C TYR A 228 -1.96 16.55 -13.49
N LYS A 229 -2.14 17.87 -13.33
CA LYS A 229 -1.33 18.69 -12.44
C LYS A 229 -1.66 18.38 -10.98
N ASP A 230 -0.70 18.69 -10.11
CA ASP A 230 -0.90 18.70 -8.65
C ASP A 230 -0.89 20.15 -8.15
N GLY A 231 -2.00 20.85 -8.38
CA GLY A 231 -2.09 22.29 -8.18
C GLY A 231 -1.74 23.08 -9.44
N THR A 232 -1.03 24.19 -9.28
CA THR A 232 -0.75 25.14 -10.37
C THR A 232 0.29 24.64 -11.38
N SER A 233 1.14 23.70 -10.99
CA SER A 233 2.22 23.15 -11.81
C SER A 233 2.06 21.65 -12.06
N PHE A 234 2.50 21.21 -13.23
CA PHE A 234 2.64 19.79 -13.51
C PHE A 234 3.93 19.25 -12.87
N ALA A 235 3.84 18.10 -12.21
CA ALA A 235 4.97 17.33 -11.72
C ALA A 235 4.81 15.86 -12.14
N PHE A 236 5.89 15.28 -12.66
CA PHE A 236 5.94 13.85 -12.97
C PHE A 236 6.65 13.13 -11.82
N ASP A 237 5.90 12.85 -10.75
CA ASP A 237 6.40 12.34 -9.47
C ASP A 237 5.52 11.22 -8.88
N TYR A 238 4.82 10.50 -9.75
CA TYR A 238 3.90 9.40 -9.43
C TYR A 238 2.65 9.76 -8.61
N TYR A 239 2.38 11.03 -8.24
CA TYR A 239 1.14 11.39 -7.54
C TYR A 239 -0.14 11.11 -8.33
N ASN A 240 -0.04 11.10 -9.66
CA ASN A 240 -1.11 10.62 -10.53
C ASN A 240 -1.50 9.17 -10.18
N SER A 241 -0.52 8.32 -9.85
CA SER A 241 -0.70 6.93 -9.43
C SER A 241 -0.99 6.77 -7.94
N PHE A 242 -0.26 7.48 -7.07
CA PHE A 242 -0.45 7.36 -5.63
C PHE A 242 -1.84 7.79 -5.18
N VAL A 243 -2.35 8.89 -5.75
CA VAL A 243 -3.52 9.61 -5.25
C VAL A 243 -4.53 9.88 -6.36
N ILE A 244 -4.17 10.66 -7.39
CA ILE A 244 -5.17 11.33 -8.23
C ILE A 244 -6.12 10.34 -8.90
N HIS A 245 -5.59 9.36 -9.64
CA HIS A 245 -6.42 8.40 -10.33
C HIS A 245 -7.22 7.48 -9.38
N PRO A 246 -6.61 6.83 -8.37
CA PRO A 246 -7.35 6.00 -7.42
C PRO A 246 -8.44 6.78 -6.66
N TYR A 247 -8.17 8.04 -6.31
CA TYR A 247 -9.14 8.88 -5.61
C TYR A 247 -10.30 9.28 -6.51
N LEU A 248 -10.03 9.75 -7.73
CA LEU A 248 -11.08 10.06 -8.71
C LEU A 248 -11.97 8.84 -8.99
N ALA A 249 -11.35 7.67 -9.14
CA ALA A 249 -12.03 6.38 -9.28
C ALA A 249 -12.94 6.06 -8.08
N GLY A 250 -12.41 6.14 -6.85
CA GLY A 250 -13.14 5.84 -5.62
C GLY A 250 -14.28 6.81 -5.36
N ILE A 251 -14.05 8.12 -5.57
CA ILE A 251 -15.08 9.16 -5.45
C ILE A 251 -16.20 8.91 -6.47
N ALA A 252 -15.85 8.68 -7.74
CA ALA A 252 -16.84 8.43 -8.79
C ALA A 252 -17.73 7.22 -8.46
N ASP A 253 -17.18 6.14 -7.93
CA ASP A 253 -17.93 4.94 -7.57
C ASP A 253 -18.99 5.15 -6.49
N VAL A 254 -18.71 6.05 -5.55
CA VAL A 254 -19.65 6.40 -4.50
C VAL A 254 -20.66 7.42 -5.01
N ILE A 255 -20.18 8.53 -5.57
CA ILE A 255 -20.99 9.71 -5.87
C ILE A 255 -21.97 9.46 -7.02
N LYS A 256 -21.60 8.61 -8.01
CA LYS A 256 -22.53 8.21 -9.09
C LYS A 256 -23.81 7.53 -8.60
N LYS A 257 -23.78 6.94 -7.39
CA LYS A 257 -24.95 6.31 -6.75
C LYS A 257 -25.84 7.32 -6.01
N LYS A 258 -25.36 8.56 -5.85
CA LYS A 258 -26.07 9.64 -5.15
C LYS A 258 -26.66 10.66 -6.10
N THR A 259 -26.02 10.90 -7.24
CA THR A 259 -26.49 11.84 -8.25
C THR A 259 -25.93 11.53 -9.63
N GLY A 260 -26.69 11.86 -10.67
CA GLY A 260 -26.29 11.75 -12.08
C GLY A 260 -25.58 13.00 -12.65
N SER A 261 -25.45 14.08 -11.87
CA SER A 261 -24.91 15.37 -12.35
C SER A 261 -23.50 15.29 -12.93
N TYR A 262 -22.72 14.27 -12.54
CA TYR A 262 -21.32 14.11 -12.95
C TYR A 262 -21.10 12.98 -13.96
N ASN A 263 -22.15 12.35 -14.50
CA ASN A 263 -22.02 11.15 -15.35
C ASN A 263 -21.04 11.34 -16.51
N GLY A 264 -21.16 12.46 -17.25
CA GLY A 264 -20.24 12.76 -18.36
C GLY A 264 -18.78 12.98 -17.90
N MET A 265 -18.57 13.50 -16.69
CA MET A 265 -17.23 13.63 -16.12
C MET A 265 -16.67 12.27 -15.68
N PHE A 266 -17.50 11.42 -15.07
CA PHE A 266 -17.11 10.07 -14.65
C PHE A 266 -16.77 9.16 -15.84
N ASP A 267 -17.45 9.32 -16.98
CA ASP A 267 -17.08 8.64 -18.22
C ASP A 267 -15.70 9.06 -18.75
N LYS A 268 -15.38 10.37 -18.66
CA LYS A 268 -14.03 10.87 -18.99
C LYS A 268 -12.99 10.32 -18.03
N ILE A 269 -13.26 10.34 -16.71
CA ILE A 269 -12.37 9.79 -15.68
C ILE A 269 -12.11 8.30 -15.92
N LYS A 270 -13.14 7.51 -16.28
CA LYS A 270 -13.00 6.10 -16.64
C LYS A 270 -12.01 5.90 -17.81
N LYS A 271 -12.19 6.63 -18.92
CA LYS A 271 -11.28 6.56 -20.07
C LYS A 271 -9.85 6.97 -19.71
N ARG A 272 -9.70 8.01 -18.87
CA ARG A 272 -8.40 8.46 -18.39
C ARG A 272 -7.72 7.42 -17.49
N ASN A 273 -8.47 6.78 -16.59
CA ASN A 273 -7.99 5.68 -15.76
C ASN A 273 -7.48 4.50 -16.60
N GLU A 274 -8.25 4.09 -17.62
CA GLU A 274 -7.86 3.03 -18.56
C GLU A 274 -6.53 3.37 -19.26
N ARG A 275 -6.42 4.58 -19.82
CA ARG A 275 -5.19 5.00 -20.51
C ARG A 275 -3.99 5.14 -19.56
N PHE A 276 -4.19 5.65 -18.34
CA PHE A 276 -3.09 5.76 -17.37
C PHE A 276 -2.61 4.40 -16.87
N ALA A 277 -3.47 3.38 -16.83
CA ALA A 277 -3.04 2.02 -16.52
C ALA A 277 -2.04 1.49 -17.57
N VAL A 278 -2.30 1.75 -18.85
CA VAL A 278 -1.38 1.39 -19.95
C VAL A 278 -0.06 2.15 -19.84
N ILE A 279 -0.09 3.43 -19.48
CA ILE A 279 1.12 4.22 -19.26
C ILE A 279 1.93 3.62 -18.10
N GLN A 280 1.30 3.36 -16.96
CA GLN A 280 1.98 2.80 -15.79
C GLN A 280 2.63 1.45 -16.06
N GLU A 281 1.94 0.55 -16.74
CA GLU A 281 2.51 -0.76 -17.06
C GLU A 281 3.74 -0.63 -17.96
N ARG A 282 3.68 0.26 -18.97
CA ARG A 282 4.81 0.51 -19.89
C ARG A 282 5.99 1.26 -19.26
N LEU A 283 5.83 1.82 -18.06
CA LEU A 283 6.94 2.38 -17.29
C LEU A 283 7.74 1.30 -16.54
N ILE A 284 7.22 0.07 -16.47
CA ILE A 284 7.90 -1.06 -15.83
C ILE A 284 8.72 -1.79 -16.89
N ASN A 285 10.03 -1.82 -16.70
CA ASN A 285 10.92 -2.61 -17.53
C ASN A 285 10.78 -4.11 -17.19
N THR A 286 11.24 -4.98 -18.09
CA THR A 286 11.13 -6.45 -17.92
C THR A 286 11.83 -6.99 -16.68
N ASP A 287 12.82 -6.25 -16.16
CA ASP A 287 13.54 -6.58 -14.93
C ASP A 287 12.94 -5.93 -13.66
N GLY A 288 11.80 -5.26 -13.78
CA GLY A 288 11.11 -4.57 -12.69
C GLY A 288 11.62 -3.16 -12.38
N THR A 289 12.65 -2.67 -13.07
CA THR A 289 13.08 -1.26 -12.94
C THR A 289 12.07 -0.31 -13.57
N PHE A 290 12.03 0.93 -13.08
CA PHE A 290 11.16 1.97 -13.61
C PHE A 290 11.81 3.36 -13.45
N PRO A 291 11.35 4.39 -14.19
CA PRO A 291 11.96 5.71 -14.18
C PRO A 291 12.07 6.34 -12.78
N ALA A 292 13.28 6.76 -12.43
CA ALA A 292 13.61 7.42 -11.18
C ALA A 292 13.18 8.90 -11.19
N THR A 293 11.88 9.17 -11.09
CA THR A 293 11.31 10.53 -11.20
C THR A 293 10.61 10.98 -9.91
N GLY A 294 10.82 12.25 -9.56
CA GLY A 294 10.25 12.88 -8.37
C GLY A 294 10.87 12.42 -7.04
N ARG A 295 10.60 13.18 -5.98
CA ARG A 295 11.11 12.90 -4.62
C ARG A 295 10.47 11.66 -3.97
N SER A 296 9.30 11.25 -4.46
CA SER A 296 8.51 10.15 -3.92
C SER A 296 8.86 8.78 -4.54
N LEU A 297 9.92 8.71 -5.35
CA LEU A 297 10.50 7.48 -5.91
C LEU A 297 10.79 6.42 -4.83
N ILE A 298 11.09 6.83 -3.60
CA ILE A 298 11.40 5.93 -2.48
C ILE A 298 10.26 4.96 -2.15
N TYR A 299 9.01 5.27 -2.55
CA TYR A 299 7.85 4.43 -2.30
C TYR A 299 7.63 3.38 -3.39
N ARG A 300 8.64 2.52 -3.62
CA ARG A 300 8.65 1.49 -4.69
C ARG A 300 7.32 0.76 -4.85
N GLY A 301 6.79 0.21 -3.76
CA GLY A 301 5.53 -0.57 -3.80
C GLY A 301 4.27 0.27 -4.03
N ALA A 302 4.32 1.59 -3.80
CA ALA A 302 3.18 2.47 -4.02
C ALA A 302 3.20 3.11 -5.41
N ALA A 303 4.35 3.17 -6.11
CA ALA A 303 4.51 3.90 -7.37
C ALA A 303 3.47 3.47 -8.42
N PHE A 304 3.04 2.21 -8.35
CA PHE A 304 2.07 1.59 -9.26
C PHE A 304 0.70 1.32 -8.63
N HIS A 305 0.32 2.09 -7.60
CA HIS A 305 -0.97 1.97 -6.93
C HIS A 305 -2.15 2.01 -7.91
N HIS A 306 -2.18 2.94 -8.88
CA HIS A 306 -3.26 2.95 -9.87
C HIS A 306 -3.34 1.68 -10.72
N LEU A 307 -2.21 1.10 -11.13
CA LEU A 307 -2.20 -0.13 -11.92
C LEU A 307 -2.75 -1.30 -11.10
N ALA A 308 -2.36 -1.40 -9.83
CA ALA A 308 -2.91 -2.38 -8.89
C ALA A 308 -4.42 -2.16 -8.62
N ASP A 309 -4.86 -0.91 -8.46
CA ASP A 309 -6.26 -0.54 -8.26
C ASP A 309 -7.13 -0.94 -9.46
N MET A 310 -6.65 -0.70 -10.69
CA MET A 310 -7.35 -1.09 -11.92
C MET A 310 -7.49 -2.60 -12.05
N ALA A 311 -6.46 -3.37 -11.69
CA ALA A 311 -6.53 -4.83 -11.65
C ALA A 311 -7.53 -5.33 -10.59
N TRP A 312 -7.46 -4.79 -9.37
CA TRP A 312 -8.37 -5.14 -8.28
C TRP A 312 -9.84 -4.86 -8.63
N ARG A 313 -10.10 -3.71 -9.25
CA ARG A 313 -11.45 -3.29 -9.68
C ARG A 313 -11.94 -4.02 -10.93
N LYS A 314 -11.15 -4.92 -11.51
CA LYS A 314 -11.41 -5.61 -12.78
C LYS A 314 -11.73 -4.62 -13.92
N ALA A 315 -11.01 -3.50 -13.92
CA ALA A 315 -11.24 -2.37 -14.82
C ALA A 315 -10.11 -2.18 -15.84
N LEU A 316 -9.20 -3.14 -15.95
CA LEU A 316 -8.10 -3.09 -16.92
C LEU A 316 -8.63 -2.96 -18.35
N PRO A 317 -8.00 -2.12 -19.19
CA PRO A 317 -8.35 -2.03 -20.60
C PRO A 317 -7.89 -3.29 -21.35
N LYS A 318 -8.46 -3.54 -22.52
CA LYS A 318 -8.21 -4.76 -23.34
C LYS A 318 -6.74 -5.05 -23.64
N GLN A 319 -5.87 -4.04 -23.60
CA GLN A 319 -4.44 -4.15 -23.85
C GLN A 319 -3.66 -4.77 -22.69
N LEU A 320 -4.26 -4.85 -21.50
CA LEU A 320 -3.61 -5.35 -20.28
C LEU A 320 -4.38 -6.56 -19.73
N SER A 321 -3.69 -7.69 -19.58
CA SER A 321 -4.24 -8.83 -18.85
C SER A 321 -3.91 -8.76 -17.35
N PRO A 322 -4.75 -9.35 -16.47
CA PRO A 322 -4.43 -9.46 -15.04
C PRO A 322 -3.09 -10.16 -14.78
N GLU A 323 -2.72 -11.16 -15.59
CA GLU A 323 -1.47 -11.91 -15.47
C GLU A 323 -0.26 -11.03 -15.80
N GLN A 324 -0.35 -10.22 -16.85
CA GLN A 324 0.70 -9.27 -17.24
C GLN A 324 0.94 -8.25 -16.12
N VAL A 325 -0.14 -7.66 -15.59
CA VAL A 325 -0.05 -6.70 -14.48
C VAL A 325 0.55 -7.35 -13.24
N ARG A 326 0.12 -8.57 -12.88
CA ARG A 326 0.69 -9.31 -11.76
C ARG A 326 2.19 -9.55 -11.95
N GLY A 327 2.62 -9.98 -13.14
CA GLY A 327 4.03 -10.19 -13.45
C GLY A 327 4.86 -8.92 -13.32
N ALA A 328 4.40 -7.82 -13.91
CA ALA A 328 5.08 -6.53 -13.85
C ALA A 328 5.21 -6.00 -12.42
N LEU A 329 4.13 -6.00 -11.64
CA LEU A 329 4.17 -5.54 -10.25
C LEU A 329 5.04 -6.44 -9.37
N THR A 330 5.00 -7.76 -9.59
CA THR A 330 5.88 -8.70 -8.87
C THR A 330 7.34 -8.44 -9.19
N ALA A 331 7.70 -8.14 -10.44
CA ALA A 331 9.07 -7.80 -10.82
C ALA A 331 9.55 -6.55 -10.08
N VAL A 332 8.69 -5.52 -9.96
CA VAL A 332 8.98 -4.29 -9.20
C VAL A 332 9.29 -4.59 -7.73
N ILE A 333 8.50 -5.43 -7.06
CA ILE A 333 8.69 -5.75 -5.64
C ILE A 333 9.90 -6.67 -5.37
N LYS A 334 10.29 -7.50 -6.35
CA LYS A 334 11.45 -8.39 -6.23
C LYS A 334 12.80 -7.66 -6.39
N LYS A 335 12.79 -6.49 -7.03
CA LYS A 335 13.93 -5.56 -7.05
C LYS A 335 14.06 -4.89 -5.69
#